data_AF-A0A2J7REN2-F1
#
_entry.id   AF-A0A2J7REN2-F1
#
_cell.length_a   1.000
_cell.length_b   1.000
_cell.length_c   1.000
_cell.angle_alpha   90.00
_cell.angle_beta   90.00
_cell.angle_gamma   90.00
#
_symmetry.space_group_name_H-M   'P 1'
#
loop_
_entity.id
_entity.type
_entity.pdbx_description
1 polymer ?
#
loop_
_entity_poly.entity_id
_entity_poly.type
_entity_poly.pdbx_seq_one_letter_code
_entity_poly.pdbx_strand_id
1 'polypeptide(L)'
;MLQPRRPKSEVSVSSFVQSKPFWIMAKAVRDFVENEGEGCLPLCGSIPDMTAETGKYIALQQIYHNQAAKDSEVVFRCVQQLLHQLNQPPDTITEKEVKLFCKYASSLYLVRGTSIADEYDPKTLNAQNIAGNLENPENTMVYYVMLRGVDRFYSEYNMYPGEFEDQVEPDIVKLKACISKLLSEWGCGPLAKDDYVHEICRYGGAELHSVSSFIGGCAAQETIKFITGQYKPVNNTFIYDAITSNTATFAF
;
A
#
# COMPACT_ATOMS: atom_id res chain seq x y z
N MET A 1 -13.56 -2.70 38.36
CA MET A 1 -14.84 -2.83 37.64
C MET A 1 -14.51 -2.87 36.16
N LEU A 2 -14.39 -4.09 35.61
CA LEU A 2 -13.84 -4.35 34.28
C LEU A 2 -14.93 -4.09 33.22
N GLN A 3 -14.63 -3.22 32.25
CA GLN A 3 -15.49 -2.98 31.10
C GLN A 3 -15.61 -4.26 30.25
N PRO A 4 -16.79 -4.56 29.68
CA PRO A 4 -16.98 -5.76 28.88
C PRO A 4 -16.19 -5.68 27.57
N ARG A 5 -15.49 -6.78 27.26
CA ARG A 5 -14.80 -6.98 25.97
C ARG A 5 -15.80 -6.79 24.82
N ARG A 6 -15.43 -5.97 23.83
CA ARG A 6 -16.14 -5.88 22.55
C ARG A 6 -16.31 -7.30 21.96
N PRO A 7 -17.46 -7.63 21.37
CA PRO A 7 -17.64 -8.91 20.72
C PRO A 7 -16.62 -9.03 19.58
N LYS A 8 -15.93 -10.18 19.52
CA LYS A 8 -15.16 -10.57 18.35
C LYS A 8 -16.14 -10.58 17.19
N SER A 9 -15.89 -9.77 16.16
CA SER A 9 -16.58 -9.93 14.89
C SER A 9 -16.21 -11.31 14.36
N GLU A 10 -17.11 -12.28 14.54
CA GLU A 10 -17.10 -13.48 13.74
C GLU A 10 -17.11 -13.04 12.28
N VAL A 11 -16.05 -13.38 11.56
CA VAL A 11 -16.00 -13.22 10.11
C VAL A 11 -17.09 -14.15 9.58
N SER A 12 -18.26 -13.57 9.33
CA SER A 12 -19.37 -14.25 8.68
C SER A 12 -18.89 -14.63 7.28
N VAL A 13 -18.68 -15.94 7.13
CA VAL A 13 -18.41 -16.64 5.89
C VAL A 13 -19.58 -16.35 4.94
N SER A 14 -19.44 -15.31 4.12
CA SER A 14 -20.43 -14.94 3.11
C SER A 14 -19.90 -15.32 1.73
N SER A 15 -20.59 -16.29 1.11
CA SER A 15 -20.48 -16.77 -0.28
C SER A 15 -19.13 -17.37 -0.73
N PHE A 16 -18.90 -18.64 -0.41
CA PHE A 16 -17.78 -19.44 -0.93
C PHE A 16 -17.77 -19.67 -2.46
N VAL A 17 -18.77 -19.21 -3.21
CA VAL A 17 -18.94 -19.57 -4.63
C VAL A 17 -17.88 -18.93 -5.56
N GLN A 18 -17.12 -17.91 -5.11
CA GLN A 18 -16.09 -17.25 -5.94
C GLN A 18 -14.85 -16.82 -5.13
N SER A 19 -14.25 -17.73 -4.36
CA SER A 19 -12.93 -17.44 -3.74
C SER A 19 -11.86 -17.29 -4.82
N LYS A 20 -11.07 -16.21 -4.76
CA LYS A 20 -9.93 -15.99 -5.69
C LYS A 20 -8.80 -17.01 -5.43
N PRO A 21 -8.00 -17.37 -6.45
CA PRO A 21 -6.89 -18.33 -6.31
C PRO A 21 -5.96 -18.07 -5.11
N PHE A 22 -5.59 -16.80 -4.87
CA PHE A 22 -4.77 -16.40 -3.73
C PHE A 22 -5.32 -16.88 -2.39
N TRP A 23 -6.63 -16.72 -2.15
CA TRP A 23 -7.25 -17.09 -0.89
C TRP A 23 -7.39 -18.61 -0.72
N ILE A 24 -7.56 -19.34 -1.82
CA ILE A 24 -7.59 -20.80 -1.83
C ILE A 24 -6.20 -21.35 -1.46
N MET A 25 -5.13 -20.83 -2.07
CA MET A 25 -3.76 -21.21 -1.72
C MET A 25 -3.40 -20.81 -0.28
N ALA A 26 -3.80 -19.61 0.17
CA ALA A 26 -3.56 -19.18 1.54
C ALA A 26 -4.27 -20.08 2.56
N LYS A 27 -5.50 -20.51 2.27
CA LYS A 27 -6.24 -21.49 3.08
C LYS A 27 -5.54 -22.85 3.08
N ALA A 28 -5.09 -23.35 1.93
CA ALA A 28 -4.36 -24.61 1.84
C ALA A 28 -3.05 -24.60 2.63
N VAL A 29 -2.29 -23.49 2.59
CA VAL A 29 -1.09 -23.34 3.41
C VAL A 29 -1.43 -23.31 4.90
N ARG A 30 -2.52 -22.64 5.30
CA ARG A 30 -2.98 -22.68 6.69
C ARG A 30 -3.33 -24.10 7.13
N ASP A 31 -4.02 -24.86 6.29
CA ASP A 31 -4.39 -26.24 6.60
C ASP A 31 -3.14 -27.15 6.70
N PHE A 32 -2.14 -26.95 5.83
CA PHE A 32 -0.85 -27.61 5.97
C PHE A 32 -0.20 -27.29 7.32
N VAL A 33 -0.14 -26.01 7.71
CA VAL A 33 0.45 -25.58 9.00
C VAL A 33 -0.24 -26.26 10.19
N GLU A 34 -1.56 -26.39 10.15
CA GLU A 34 -2.36 -27.00 11.23
C GLU A 34 -2.22 -28.54 11.29
N ASN A 35 -1.81 -29.18 10.19
CA ASN A 35 -1.74 -30.63 10.07
C ASN A 35 -0.29 -31.10 9.81
N GLU A 36 0.12 -31.32 8.56
CA GLU A 36 1.41 -31.92 8.21
C GLU A 36 2.62 -31.03 8.51
N GLY A 37 2.42 -29.72 8.62
CA GLY A 37 3.46 -28.73 8.85
C GLY A 37 3.85 -28.54 10.32
N GLU A 38 3.15 -29.17 11.26
CA GLU A 38 3.45 -29.10 12.71
C GLU A 38 3.62 -27.66 13.23
N GLY A 39 2.77 -26.74 12.78
CA GLY A 39 2.83 -25.31 13.13
C GLY A 39 3.82 -24.48 12.31
N CYS A 40 4.53 -25.08 11.35
CA CYS A 40 5.46 -24.41 10.45
C CYS A 40 4.91 -24.26 9.02
N LEU A 41 5.36 -23.22 8.33
CA LEU A 41 5.07 -23.01 6.91
C LEU A 41 5.79 -24.06 6.03
N PRO A 42 5.29 -24.33 4.80
CA PRO A 42 6.01 -25.12 3.81
C PRO A 42 7.43 -24.61 3.60
N LEU A 43 8.39 -25.52 3.47
CA LEU A 43 9.79 -25.15 3.31
C LEU A 43 10.03 -24.43 1.97
N CYS A 44 10.78 -23.33 1.98
CA CYS A 44 11.15 -22.58 0.77
C CYS A 44 12.10 -23.38 -0.16
N GLY A 45 12.89 -24.28 0.41
CA GLY A 45 13.79 -25.18 -0.31
C GLY A 45 15.13 -24.58 -0.74
N SER A 46 15.30 -23.26 -0.66
CA SER A 46 16.59 -22.60 -0.91
C SER A 46 17.38 -22.39 0.39
N ILE A 47 18.70 -22.57 0.30
CA ILE A 47 19.66 -22.22 1.36
C ILE A 47 20.64 -21.16 0.84
N PRO A 48 21.13 -20.25 1.69
CA PRO A 48 22.16 -19.28 1.30
C PRO A 48 23.50 -19.97 1.01
N ASP A 49 24.41 -19.24 0.39
CA ASP A 49 25.80 -19.70 0.23
C ASP A 49 26.47 -19.87 1.60
N MET A 50 27.39 -20.84 1.69
CA MET A 50 28.17 -21.11 2.90
C MET A 50 29.48 -21.82 2.56
N THR A 51 30.53 -21.54 3.34
CA THR A 51 31.81 -22.23 3.23
C THR A 51 31.65 -23.71 3.53
N ALA A 52 31.70 -24.55 2.50
CA ALA A 52 31.58 -26.00 2.60
C ALA A 52 32.30 -26.67 1.43
N GLU A 53 32.61 -27.96 1.59
CA GLU A 53 32.99 -28.79 0.44
C GLU A 53 31.80 -28.89 -0.52
N THR A 54 32.08 -28.84 -1.83
CA THR A 54 31.06 -28.85 -2.89
C THR A 54 30.07 -30.01 -2.73
N GLY A 55 30.55 -31.23 -2.44
CA GLY A 55 29.68 -32.39 -2.24
C GLY A 55 28.74 -32.26 -1.04
N LYS A 56 29.23 -31.71 0.08
CA LYS A 56 28.43 -31.49 1.29
C LYS A 56 27.38 -30.41 1.07
N TYR A 57 27.74 -29.33 0.40
CA TYR A 57 26.81 -28.26 0.05
C TYR A 57 25.67 -28.76 -0.85
N ILE A 58 26.01 -29.49 -1.92
CA ILE A 58 25.01 -30.07 -2.84
C ILE A 58 24.09 -31.05 -2.11
N ALA A 59 24.64 -31.92 -1.26
CA ALA A 59 23.84 -32.88 -0.49
C ALA A 59 22.86 -32.16 0.46
N LEU A 60 23.31 -31.11 1.15
CA LEU A 60 22.44 -30.30 2.02
C LEU A 60 21.36 -29.59 1.21
N GLN A 61 21.72 -28.96 0.09
CA GLN A 61 20.77 -28.29 -0.79
C GLN A 61 19.68 -29.25 -1.30
N GLN A 62 20.05 -30.49 -1.65
CA GLN A 62 19.11 -31.53 -2.07
C GLN A 62 18.14 -31.92 -0.95
N ILE A 63 18.57 -31.97 0.31
CA ILE A 63 17.68 -32.25 1.44
C ILE A 63 16.57 -31.18 1.52
N TYR A 64 16.93 -29.90 1.47
CA TYR A 64 15.96 -28.80 1.52
C TYR A 64 15.05 -28.78 0.29
N HIS A 65 15.62 -28.97 -0.91
CA HIS A 65 14.86 -29.04 -2.15
C HIS A 65 13.83 -30.19 -2.13
N ASN A 66 14.25 -31.37 -1.67
CA ASN A 66 13.37 -32.55 -1.60
C ASN A 66 12.27 -32.38 -0.56
N GLN A 67 12.56 -31.75 0.59
CA GLN A 67 11.53 -31.47 1.58
C GLN A 67 10.53 -30.42 1.07
N ALA A 68 11.00 -29.33 0.46
CA ALA A 68 10.13 -28.32 -0.15
C ALA A 68 9.22 -28.90 -1.24
N ALA A 69 9.73 -29.83 -2.05
CA ALA A 69 8.93 -30.53 -3.05
C ALA A 69 7.78 -31.34 -2.40
N LYS A 70 8.08 -32.10 -1.34
CA LYS A 70 7.08 -32.85 -0.57
C LYS A 70 6.03 -31.94 0.05
N ASP A 71 6.46 -30.86 0.71
CA ASP A 71 5.53 -29.91 1.34
C ASP A 71 4.60 -29.28 0.29
N SER A 72 5.15 -28.88 -0.86
CA SER A 72 4.36 -28.30 -1.95
C SER A 72 3.34 -29.27 -2.56
N GLU A 73 3.66 -30.57 -2.61
CA GLU A 73 2.74 -31.62 -3.06
C GLU A 73 1.58 -31.81 -2.08
N VAL A 74 1.85 -31.77 -0.77
CA VAL A 74 0.81 -31.79 0.27
C VAL A 74 -0.12 -30.60 0.10
N VAL A 75 0.42 -29.39 0.00
CA VAL A 75 -0.38 -28.16 -0.19
C VAL A 75 -1.19 -28.23 -1.49
N PHE A 76 -0.61 -28.76 -2.58
CA PHE A 76 -1.34 -28.91 -3.85
C PHE A 76 -2.54 -29.84 -3.71
N ARG A 77 -2.42 -30.96 -2.97
CA ARG A 77 -3.56 -31.84 -2.67
C ARG A 77 -4.64 -31.11 -1.87
N CYS A 78 -4.27 -30.29 -0.87
CA CYS A 78 -5.21 -29.46 -0.12
C CYS A 78 -5.93 -28.46 -1.05
N VAL A 79 -5.20 -27.81 -1.97
CA VAL A 79 -5.79 -26.91 -2.97
C VAL A 79 -6.82 -27.64 -3.84
N GLN A 80 -6.51 -28.84 -4.34
CA GLN A 80 -7.43 -29.63 -5.17
C GLN A 80 -8.70 -30.03 -4.40
N GLN A 81 -8.58 -30.39 -3.12
CA GLN A 81 -9.73 -30.66 -2.26
C GLN A 81 -10.61 -29.41 -2.06
N LEU A 82 -10.00 -28.24 -1.85
CA LEU A 82 -10.73 -26.98 -1.71
C LEU A 82 -11.44 -26.60 -3.01
N LEU A 83 -10.79 -26.73 -4.17
CA LEU A 83 -11.42 -26.48 -5.48
C LEU A 83 -12.67 -27.36 -5.68
N HIS A 84 -12.57 -28.65 -5.33
CA HIS A 84 -13.72 -29.56 -5.38
C HIS A 84 -14.85 -29.14 -4.45
N GLN A 85 -14.55 -28.73 -3.21
CA GLN A 85 -15.55 -28.23 -2.24
C GLN A 85 -16.25 -26.95 -2.70
N LEU A 86 -15.53 -26.10 -3.44
CA LEU A 86 -16.03 -24.82 -3.95
C LEU A 86 -16.70 -24.96 -5.33
N ASN A 87 -16.78 -26.17 -5.90
CA ASN A 87 -17.24 -26.45 -7.26
C ASN A 87 -16.48 -25.63 -8.32
N GLN A 88 -15.17 -25.42 -8.11
CA GLN A 88 -14.29 -24.77 -9.09
C GLN A 88 -13.54 -25.82 -9.93
N PRO A 89 -13.21 -25.51 -11.19
CA PRO A 89 -12.43 -26.40 -12.04
C PRO A 89 -11.06 -26.75 -11.41
N PRO A 90 -10.60 -28.01 -11.49
CA PRO A 90 -9.34 -28.45 -10.87
C PRO A 90 -8.09 -27.79 -11.50
N ASP A 91 -8.22 -27.31 -12.73
CA ASP A 91 -7.20 -26.58 -13.49
C ASP A 91 -7.16 -25.07 -13.18
N THR A 92 -8.03 -24.57 -12.30
CA THR A 92 -8.04 -23.16 -11.86
C THR A 92 -6.72 -22.74 -11.21
N ILE A 93 -6.04 -23.68 -10.53
CA ILE A 93 -4.76 -23.44 -9.85
C ILE A 93 -3.81 -24.59 -10.20
N THR A 94 -2.71 -24.26 -10.84
CA THR A 94 -1.70 -25.21 -11.30
C THR A 94 -0.72 -25.59 -10.19
N GLU A 95 -0.09 -26.77 -10.31
CA GLU A 95 0.97 -27.20 -9.39
C GLU A 95 2.15 -26.20 -9.35
N LYS A 96 2.44 -25.57 -10.49
CA LYS A 96 3.49 -24.55 -10.61
C LYS A 96 3.19 -23.31 -9.75
N GLU A 97 1.94 -22.86 -9.75
CA GLU A 97 1.51 -21.73 -8.92
C GLU A 97 1.58 -22.08 -7.44
N VAL A 98 1.17 -23.27 -7.05
CA VAL A 98 1.28 -23.73 -5.64
C VAL A 98 2.73 -23.84 -5.20
N LYS A 99 3.62 -24.40 -6.02
CA LYS A 99 5.07 -24.44 -5.74
C LYS A 99 5.65 -23.05 -5.53
N LEU A 100 5.28 -22.09 -6.39
CA LEU A 100 5.71 -20.70 -6.25
C LEU A 100 5.16 -20.07 -4.96
N PHE A 101 3.90 -20.34 -4.64
CA PHE A 101 3.24 -19.84 -3.43
C PHE A 101 3.89 -20.40 -2.16
N CYS A 102 4.17 -21.71 -2.10
CA CYS A 102 4.90 -22.35 -1.00
C CYS A 102 6.30 -21.77 -0.82
N LYS A 103 7.04 -21.59 -1.92
CA LYS A 103 8.37 -20.98 -1.89
C LYS A 103 8.38 -19.60 -1.22
N TYR A 104 7.34 -18.81 -1.45
CA TYR A 104 7.21 -17.45 -0.90
C TYR A 104 6.17 -17.33 0.22
N ALA A 105 5.79 -18.44 0.87
CA ALA A 105 4.72 -18.46 1.88
C ALA A 105 5.01 -17.51 3.06
N SER A 106 6.28 -17.35 3.44
CA SER A 106 6.71 -16.42 4.50
C SER A 106 6.70 -14.93 4.09
N SER A 107 6.61 -14.66 2.79
CA SER A 107 6.74 -13.31 2.21
C SER A 107 5.45 -12.81 1.55
N LEU A 108 4.34 -13.54 1.71
CA LEU A 108 3.02 -13.13 1.23
C LEU A 108 2.69 -11.73 1.77
N TYR A 109 2.09 -10.91 0.92
CA TYR A 109 1.76 -9.54 1.25
C TYR A 109 0.38 -9.19 0.70
N LEU A 110 -0.42 -8.50 1.50
CA LEU A 110 -1.75 -8.04 1.13
C LEU A 110 -1.84 -6.55 1.43
N VAL A 111 -2.12 -5.76 0.39
CA VAL A 111 -2.46 -4.34 0.52
C VAL A 111 -3.97 -4.20 0.35
N ARG A 112 -4.60 -3.47 1.28
CA ARG A 112 -5.97 -3.01 1.17
C ARG A 112 -5.93 -1.49 1.24
N GLY A 113 -6.10 -0.84 0.09
CA GLY A 113 -6.23 0.61 0.04
C GLY A 113 -7.58 1.06 0.59
N THR A 114 -7.67 2.35 0.87
CA THR A 114 -8.93 3.06 1.14
C THR A 114 -9.50 3.60 -0.17
N SER A 115 -10.80 3.89 -0.18
CA SER A 115 -11.38 4.55 -1.35
C SER A 115 -11.06 6.04 -1.28
N ILE A 116 -10.89 6.68 -2.44
CA ILE A 116 -10.70 8.14 -2.50
C ILE A 116 -11.90 8.89 -1.89
N ALA A 117 -13.09 8.28 -1.90
CA ALA A 117 -14.28 8.84 -1.26
C ALA A 117 -14.11 8.92 0.27
N ASP A 118 -13.53 7.88 0.89
CA ASP A 118 -13.28 7.86 2.34
C ASP A 118 -12.23 8.91 2.75
N GLU A 119 -11.25 9.18 1.88
CA GLU A 119 -10.24 10.22 2.11
C GLU A 119 -10.84 11.65 2.04
N TYR A 120 -11.90 11.84 1.26
CA TYR A 120 -12.58 13.13 1.13
C TYR A 120 -13.76 13.31 2.10
N ASP A 121 -14.28 12.23 2.70
CA ASP A 121 -15.33 12.30 3.72
C ASP A 121 -14.74 12.71 5.09
N PRO A 122 -15.17 13.84 5.68
CA PRO A 122 -14.71 14.29 7.00
C PRO A 122 -14.92 13.29 8.13
N LYS A 123 -15.83 12.31 7.98
CA LYS A 123 -16.12 11.30 9.01
C LYS A 123 -15.10 10.17 9.04
N THR A 124 -14.49 9.86 7.90
CA THR A 124 -13.55 8.75 7.73
C THR A 124 -12.11 9.22 7.65
N LEU A 125 -11.89 10.48 7.26
CA LEU A 125 -10.57 11.10 7.21
C LEU A 125 -9.84 10.99 8.55
N ASN A 126 -8.63 10.43 8.53
CA ASN A 126 -7.75 10.39 9.69
C ASN A 126 -7.06 11.73 9.96
N ALA A 127 -7.83 12.72 10.39
CA ALA A 127 -7.34 14.07 10.65
C ALA A 127 -6.27 14.12 11.76
N GLN A 128 -6.28 13.18 12.71
CA GLN A 128 -5.24 13.08 13.74
C GLN A 128 -3.88 12.71 13.16
N ASN A 129 -3.85 11.83 12.15
CA ASN A 129 -2.60 11.50 11.46
C ASN A 129 -2.05 12.73 10.71
N ILE A 130 -2.92 13.49 10.05
CA ILE A 130 -2.54 14.74 9.37
C ILE A 130 -1.98 15.73 10.40
N ALA A 131 -2.72 16.01 11.47
CA ALA A 131 -2.30 16.93 12.52
C ALA A 131 -0.95 16.55 13.14
N GLY A 132 -0.75 15.27 13.49
CA GLY A 132 0.51 14.80 14.07
C GLY A 132 1.70 14.92 13.12
N ASN A 133 1.51 14.72 11.81
CA ASN A 133 2.59 14.94 10.84
C ASN A 133 2.91 16.42 10.66
N LEU A 134 1.91 17.31 10.78
CA LEU A 134 2.09 18.76 10.66
C LEU A 134 2.78 19.40 11.88
N GLU A 135 2.94 18.68 13.00
CA GLU A 135 3.75 19.15 14.13
C GLU A 135 5.22 19.37 13.74
N ASN A 136 5.72 18.63 12.74
CA ASN A 136 7.00 18.89 12.10
C ASN A 136 6.78 19.75 10.84
N PRO A 137 7.20 21.04 10.83
CA PRO A 137 6.99 21.92 9.69
C PRO A 137 7.69 21.48 8.39
N GLU A 138 8.71 20.63 8.49
CA GLU A 138 9.47 20.11 7.33
C GLU A 138 8.88 18.80 6.79
N ASN A 139 7.80 18.27 7.38
CA ASN A 139 7.18 17.04 6.92
C ASN A 139 6.43 17.29 5.61
N THR A 140 6.65 16.42 4.61
CA THR A 140 6.04 16.51 3.28
C THR A 140 4.51 16.41 3.30
N MET A 141 3.88 16.03 4.43
CA MET A 141 2.44 16.12 4.64
C MET A 141 1.90 17.53 4.37
N VAL A 142 2.72 18.58 4.55
CA VAL A 142 2.31 19.95 4.20
C VAL A 142 1.89 20.06 2.74
N TYR A 143 2.56 19.38 1.81
CA TYR A 143 2.20 19.39 0.39
C TYR A 143 0.85 18.73 0.11
N TYR A 144 0.46 17.71 0.90
CA TYR A 144 -0.90 17.15 0.82
C TYR A 144 -1.95 18.21 1.16
N VAL A 145 -1.75 18.92 2.28
CA VAL A 145 -2.65 20.00 2.71
C VAL A 145 -2.68 21.12 1.67
N MET A 146 -1.52 21.49 1.13
CA MET A 146 -1.42 22.52 0.09
C MET A 146 -2.24 22.11 -1.15
N LEU A 147 -2.07 20.89 -1.66
CA LEU A 147 -2.80 20.40 -2.83
C LEU A 147 -4.33 20.35 -2.59
N ARG A 148 -4.76 19.90 -1.41
CA ARG A 148 -6.18 19.96 -1.02
C ARG A 148 -6.69 21.41 -0.90
N GLY A 149 -5.83 22.32 -0.49
CA GLY A 149 -6.10 23.77 -0.48
C GLY A 149 -6.22 24.36 -1.88
N VAL A 150 -5.37 23.93 -2.83
CA VAL A 150 -5.43 24.31 -4.24
C VAL A 150 -6.72 23.83 -4.89
N ASP A 151 -7.15 22.58 -4.65
CA ASP A 151 -8.44 22.06 -5.14
C ASP A 151 -9.61 22.92 -4.65
N ARG A 152 -9.58 23.33 -3.38
CA ARG A 152 -10.59 24.21 -2.79
C ARG A 152 -10.56 25.59 -3.43
N PHE A 153 -9.36 26.17 -3.60
CA PHE A 153 -9.18 27.45 -4.27
C PHE A 153 -9.75 27.40 -5.69
N TYR A 154 -9.42 26.37 -6.46
CA TYR A 154 -9.94 26.19 -7.81
C TYR A 154 -11.47 26.07 -7.82
N SER A 155 -12.04 25.35 -6.85
CA SER A 155 -13.50 25.24 -6.72
C SER A 155 -14.20 26.56 -6.39
N GLU A 156 -13.52 27.48 -5.68
CA GLU A 156 -14.08 28.78 -5.28
C GLU A 156 -13.85 29.87 -6.35
N TYR A 157 -12.71 29.85 -7.05
CA TYR A 157 -12.28 30.92 -7.96
C TYR A 157 -12.20 30.51 -9.43
N ASN A 158 -12.35 29.23 -9.78
CA ASN A 158 -12.21 28.65 -11.13
C ASN A 158 -10.87 28.98 -11.82
N MET A 159 -9.82 29.16 -11.04
CA MET A 159 -8.46 29.46 -11.50
C MET A 159 -7.45 28.83 -10.55
N TYR A 160 -6.23 28.57 -11.00
CA TYR A 160 -5.16 28.12 -10.11
C TYR A 160 -4.50 29.31 -9.40
N PRO A 161 -4.05 29.14 -8.14
CA PRO A 161 -3.41 30.24 -7.41
C PRO A 161 -2.10 30.64 -8.09
N GLY A 162 -1.95 31.94 -8.38
CA GLY A 162 -0.75 32.49 -9.00
C GLY A 162 -0.54 32.14 -10.48
N GLU A 163 -1.59 31.70 -11.18
CA GLU A 163 -1.56 31.44 -12.63
C GLU A 163 -1.19 32.69 -13.44
N PHE A 164 -1.56 33.88 -12.96
CA PHE A 164 -1.22 35.17 -13.57
C PHE A 164 -0.28 35.96 -12.67
N GLU A 165 0.78 36.54 -13.25
CA GLU A 165 1.84 37.26 -12.51
C GLU A 165 1.29 38.41 -11.64
N ASP A 166 0.25 39.12 -12.12
CA ASP A 166 -0.37 40.23 -11.40
C ASP A 166 -1.32 39.78 -10.27
N GLN A 167 -1.64 38.49 -10.19
CA GLN A 167 -2.56 37.91 -9.20
C GLN A 167 -1.86 37.16 -8.07
N VAL A 168 -0.54 36.98 -8.11
CA VAL A 168 0.22 36.22 -7.10
C VAL A 168 -0.01 36.74 -5.68
N GLU A 169 0.18 38.04 -5.43
CA GLU A 169 0.00 38.64 -4.10
C GLU A 169 -1.46 38.55 -3.57
N PRO A 170 -2.49 38.91 -4.36
CA PRO A 170 -3.88 38.66 -3.97
C PRO A 170 -4.19 37.18 -3.69
N ASP A 171 -3.64 36.26 -4.50
CA ASP A 171 -3.94 34.84 -4.40
C ASP A 171 -3.29 34.18 -3.19
N ILE A 172 -2.14 34.68 -2.72
CA ILE A 172 -1.54 34.25 -1.44
C ILE A 172 -2.55 34.40 -0.30
N VAL A 173 -3.23 35.55 -0.22
CA VAL A 173 -4.22 35.83 0.85
C VAL A 173 -5.43 34.90 0.73
N LYS A 174 -5.93 34.72 -0.50
CA LYS A 174 -7.08 33.84 -0.78
C LYS A 174 -6.75 32.37 -0.49
N LEU A 175 -5.60 31.87 -0.95
CA LEU A 175 -5.15 30.49 -0.73
C LEU A 175 -4.94 30.23 0.76
N LYS A 176 -4.32 31.17 1.50
CA LYS A 176 -4.18 31.08 2.95
C LYS A 176 -5.54 30.95 3.65
N ALA A 177 -6.56 31.68 3.18
CA ALA A 177 -7.92 31.57 3.72
C ALA A 177 -8.54 30.19 3.45
N CYS A 178 -8.39 29.66 2.23
CA CYS A 178 -8.85 28.31 1.87
C CYS A 178 -8.19 27.23 2.74
N ILE A 179 -6.87 27.30 2.92
CA ILE A 179 -6.10 26.35 3.75
C ILE A 179 -6.51 26.46 5.22
N SER A 180 -6.65 27.68 5.74
CA SER A 180 -7.05 27.90 7.14
C SER A 180 -8.44 27.31 7.42
N LYS A 181 -9.38 27.48 6.48
CA LYS A 181 -10.72 26.89 6.57
C LYS A 181 -10.66 25.36 6.52
N LEU A 182 -9.84 24.80 5.63
CA LEU A 182 -9.63 23.35 5.51
C LEU A 182 -9.06 22.73 6.79
N LEU A 183 -7.99 23.32 7.34
CA LEU A 183 -7.38 22.87 8.59
C LEU A 183 -8.36 22.97 9.76
N SER A 184 -9.15 24.04 9.82
CA SER A 184 -10.21 24.18 10.83
C SER A 184 -11.29 23.12 10.72
N GLU A 185 -11.71 22.76 9.50
CA GLU A 185 -12.68 21.68 9.25
C GLU A 185 -12.15 20.31 9.69
N TRP A 186 -10.84 20.10 9.57
CA TRP A 186 -10.16 18.89 10.04
C TRP A 186 -9.78 18.92 11.53
N GLY A 187 -10.06 20.01 12.24
CA GLY A 187 -9.64 20.17 13.64
C GLY A 187 -8.11 20.21 13.81
N CYS A 188 -7.38 20.57 12.76
CA CYS A 188 -5.94 20.78 12.80
C CYS A 188 -5.61 22.20 13.30
N GLY A 189 -4.41 22.37 13.88
CA GLY A 189 -3.88 23.69 14.20
C GLY A 189 -3.56 24.52 12.94
N PRO A 190 -3.25 25.82 13.09
CA PRO A 190 -2.79 26.64 11.97
C PRO A 190 -1.46 26.10 11.42
N LEU A 191 -1.19 26.43 10.16
CA LEU A 191 0.07 26.09 9.53
C LEU A 191 1.24 26.78 10.25
N ALA A 192 2.35 26.06 10.42
CA ALA A 192 3.53 26.58 11.11
C ALA A 192 4.31 27.63 10.31
N LYS A 193 4.30 27.53 8.97
CA LYS A 193 5.04 28.42 8.06
C LYS A 193 4.16 28.81 6.87
N ASP A 194 4.00 30.10 6.65
CA ASP A 194 3.27 30.61 5.48
C ASP A 194 4.07 30.44 4.18
N ASP A 195 5.38 30.18 4.25
CA ASP A 195 6.29 30.04 3.10
C ASP A 195 5.75 29.06 2.04
N TYR A 196 5.09 27.96 2.45
CA TYR A 196 4.49 27.00 1.53
C TYR A 196 3.33 27.60 0.73
N VAL A 197 2.56 28.52 1.30
CA VAL A 197 1.48 29.21 0.58
C VAL A 197 2.07 30.11 -0.50
N HIS A 198 3.12 30.87 -0.15
CA HIS A 198 3.85 31.69 -1.11
C HIS A 198 4.44 30.85 -2.24
N GLU A 199 5.06 29.71 -1.91
CA GLU A 199 5.71 28.85 -2.90
C GLU A 199 4.68 28.19 -3.83
N ILE A 200 3.51 27.79 -3.33
CA ILE A 200 2.42 27.24 -4.16
C ILE A 200 1.88 28.29 -5.15
N CYS A 201 1.66 29.53 -4.69
CA CYS A 201 1.30 30.62 -5.60
C CYS A 201 2.42 30.91 -6.61
N ARG A 202 3.69 30.84 -6.19
CA ARG A 202 4.83 31.02 -7.09
C ARG A 202 4.92 29.93 -8.16
N TYR A 203 4.48 28.70 -7.88
CA TYR A 203 4.42 27.64 -8.89
C TYR A 203 3.47 27.98 -10.03
N GLY A 204 2.39 28.73 -9.75
CA GLY A 204 1.44 29.19 -10.76
C GLY A 204 0.81 28.08 -11.60
N GLY A 205 0.63 26.89 -11.03
CA GLY A 205 0.11 25.72 -11.75
C GLY A 205 1.05 25.11 -12.79
N ALA A 206 2.34 25.48 -12.77
CA ALA A 206 3.32 24.96 -13.73
C ALA A 206 3.60 23.47 -13.55
N GLU A 207 3.81 22.78 -14.68
CA GLU A 207 4.22 21.39 -14.73
C GLU A 207 5.68 21.28 -15.24
N LEU A 208 6.63 21.10 -14.33
CA LEU A 208 8.05 21.01 -14.67
C LEU A 208 8.41 19.62 -15.21
N HIS A 209 9.04 19.58 -16.39
CA HIS A 209 9.42 18.33 -17.07
C HIS A 209 10.22 17.36 -16.19
N SER A 210 11.18 17.84 -15.40
CA SER A 210 11.99 16.99 -14.52
C SER A 210 11.17 16.34 -13.40
N VAL A 211 10.23 17.10 -12.82
CA VAL A 211 9.33 16.61 -11.76
C VAL A 211 8.35 15.59 -12.34
N SER A 212 7.72 15.90 -13.49
CA SER A 212 6.84 14.96 -14.19
C SER A 212 7.56 13.70 -14.64
N SER A 213 8.81 13.80 -15.09
CA SER A 213 9.62 12.64 -15.47
C SER A 213 9.90 11.72 -14.28
N PHE A 214 10.20 12.29 -13.11
CA PHE A 214 10.39 11.51 -11.88
C PHE A 214 9.11 10.78 -11.47
N ILE A 215 7.99 11.50 -11.37
CA ILE A 215 6.69 10.92 -11.02
C ILE A 215 6.24 9.87 -12.05
N GLY A 216 6.47 10.13 -13.33
CA GLY A 216 6.18 9.20 -14.42
C GLY A 216 6.94 7.88 -14.26
N GLY A 217 8.22 7.92 -13.86
CA GLY A 217 9.00 6.73 -13.55
C GLY A 217 8.45 5.93 -12.36
N CYS A 218 8.08 6.62 -11.28
CA CYS A 218 7.45 5.99 -10.11
C CYS A 218 6.10 5.34 -10.47
N ALA A 219 5.22 6.07 -11.15
CA ALA A 219 3.90 5.59 -11.55
C ALA A 219 3.98 4.41 -12.53
N ALA A 220 4.91 4.44 -13.49
CA ALA A 220 5.16 3.33 -14.41
C ALA A 220 5.58 2.07 -13.65
N GLN A 221 6.48 2.19 -12.67
CA GLN A 221 6.92 1.05 -11.87
C GLN A 221 5.78 0.51 -10.99
N GLU A 222 4.98 1.37 -10.34
CA GLU A 222 3.80 0.91 -9.58
C GLU A 222 2.80 0.17 -10.48
N THR A 223 2.60 0.65 -11.70
CA THR A 223 1.74 -0.01 -12.70
C THR A 223 2.25 -1.42 -13.03
N ILE A 224 3.56 -1.59 -13.21
CA ILE A 224 4.18 -2.91 -13.44
C ILE A 224 3.91 -3.85 -12.26
N LYS A 225 3.99 -3.37 -11.01
CA LYS A 225 3.69 -4.19 -9.82
C LYS A 225 2.26 -4.72 -9.85
N PHE A 226 1.28 -3.89 -10.20
CA PHE A 226 -0.12 -4.30 -10.31
C PHE A 226 -0.35 -5.29 -11.44
N ILE A 227 0.23 -5.06 -12.63
CA ILE A 227 0.08 -5.95 -13.79
C ILE A 227 0.69 -7.33 -13.51
N THR A 228 1.87 -7.35 -12.90
CA THR A 228 2.62 -8.59 -12.69
C THR A 228 2.21 -9.35 -11.43
N GLY A 229 1.55 -8.67 -10.48
CA GLY A 229 1.34 -9.23 -9.14
C GLY A 229 2.65 -9.48 -8.38
N GLN A 230 3.72 -8.78 -8.75
CA GLN A 230 5.06 -8.91 -8.15
C GLN A 230 5.44 -7.61 -7.43
N TYR A 231 6.33 -7.76 -6.44
CA TYR A 231 6.75 -6.71 -5.52
C TYR A 231 5.60 -6.17 -4.64
N LYS A 232 5.94 -5.23 -3.75
CA LYS A 232 4.98 -4.58 -2.85
C LYS A 232 4.65 -3.19 -3.41
N PRO A 233 3.37 -2.92 -3.75
CA PRO A 233 2.96 -1.58 -4.17
C PRO A 233 3.00 -0.62 -2.99
N VAL A 234 3.13 0.67 -3.28
CA VAL A 234 2.99 1.74 -2.30
C VAL A 234 1.56 1.70 -1.74
N ASN A 235 1.42 1.82 -0.43
CA ASN A 235 0.11 1.87 0.20
C ASN A 235 -0.38 3.32 0.21
N ASN A 236 -1.38 3.61 -0.63
CA ASN A 236 -2.12 4.86 -0.68
C ASN A 236 -1.37 6.02 -1.35
N THR A 237 -0.88 7.02 -0.62
CA THR A 237 -0.41 8.29 -1.19
C THR A 237 1.10 8.42 -1.12
N PHE A 238 1.73 8.77 -2.24
CA PHE A 238 3.16 9.07 -2.34
C PHE A 238 3.35 10.56 -2.66
N ILE A 239 4.18 11.24 -1.88
CA ILE A 239 4.51 12.65 -2.06
C ILE A 239 5.99 12.78 -2.35
N TYR A 240 6.31 13.56 -3.38
CA TYR A 240 7.67 13.93 -3.76
C TYR A 240 7.85 15.43 -3.65
N ASP A 241 8.79 15.85 -2.82
CA ASP A 241 9.28 17.21 -2.74
C ASP A 241 10.55 17.34 -3.60
N ALA A 242 10.42 17.98 -4.76
CA ALA A 242 11.53 18.21 -5.67
C ALA A 242 12.50 19.31 -5.20
N ILE A 243 12.09 20.21 -4.31
CA ILE A 243 12.96 21.27 -3.77
C ILE A 243 14.03 20.63 -2.88
N THR A 244 13.61 19.76 -1.97
CA THR A 244 14.51 19.10 -1.02
C THR A 244 14.94 17.69 -1.45
N SER A 245 14.39 17.19 -2.56
CA SER A 245 14.59 15.83 -3.07
C SER A 245 14.18 14.74 -2.06
N ASN A 246 13.14 15.01 -1.27
CA ASN A 246 12.59 14.08 -0.28
C ASN A 246 11.29 13.44 -0.77
N THR A 247 10.99 12.26 -0.24
CA THR A 247 9.77 11.53 -0.54
C THR A 247 9.15 10.96 0.72
N ALA A 248 7.83 10.85 0.78
CA ALA A 248 7.15 10.13 1.85
C ALA A 248 5.90 9.41 1.34
N THR A 249 5.45 8.42 2.11
CA THR A 249 4.21 7.69 1.88
C THR A 249 3.27 7.91 3.06
N PHE A 250 2.00 8.17 2.78
CA PHE A 250 0.94 8.36 3.77
C PHE A 250 -0.26 7.48 3.45
N ALA A 251 -0.88 6.94 4.50
CA ALA A 251 -2.14 6.20 4.41
C ALA A 251 -3.24 7.00 5.12
N PHE A 252 -4.32 7.27 4.40
CA PHE A 252 -5.47 8.03 4.86
C PHE A 252 -6.65 7.10 5.16
#